data_AF-A0A242CM05-F1
#
_entry.id   AF-A0A242CM05-F1
#
_cell.length_a   1.000
_cell.length_b   1.000
_cell.length_c   1.000
_cell.angle_alpha   90.00
_cell.angle_beta   90.00
_cell.angle_gamma   90.00
#
_symmetry.space_group_name_H-M   'P 1'
#
loop_
_entity.id
_entity.type
_entity.pdbx_description
1 polymer ?
#
loop_
_entity_poly.entity_id
_entity_poly.type
_entity_poly.pdbx_seq_one_letter_code
_entity_poly.pdbx_strand_id
1 'polypeptide(L)'
;MMTKKFKSKEKLFFKPSPKPRIFLMLATDYPNLGDHALTISHKEFLLENFGDYEVVEFFVNETIEAVNSMKEMIKTEDIITLKGGGNIGIEYFREELLRRYIINNFPENKIVLFPQTVFFPETQLGIREENETMKVFKKHKNLRIFVRDEKSYNILKTHSIRNVSLVPVSYTHLDVYKRQLI
;
A
#
# COMPACT_ATOMS: atom_id res chain seq x y z
N MET A 1 -30.76 31.39 -1.56
CA MET A 1 -30.46 30.14 -2.30
C MET A 1 -29.11 30.32 -3.00
N MET A 2 -28.00 30.06 -2.29
CA MET A 2 -26.65 30.19 -2.84
C MET A 2 -26.22 28.84 -3.39
N THR A 3 -26.12 28.75 -4.72
CA THR A 3 -25.57 27.60 -5.42
C THR A 3 -24.07 27.49 -5.11
N LYS A 4 -23.69 26.53 -4.26
CA LYS A 4 -22.31 26.07 -4.16
C LYS A 4 -21.90 25.56 -5.54
N LYS A 5 -21.15 26.35 -6.30
CA LYS A 5 -20.43 25.88 -7.49
C LYS A 5 -19.57 24.71 -7.05
N PHE A 6 -19.88 23.51 -7.52
CA PHE A 6 -18.96 22.39 -7.47
C PHE A 6 -17.69 22.84 -8.20
N LYS A 7 -16.58 23.02 -7.47
CA LYS A 7 -15.25 23.11 -8.08
C LYS A 7 -15.10 21.85 -8.93
N SER A 8 -14.91 22.02 -10.24
CA SER A 8 -14.48 20.93 -11.11
C SER A 8 -13.28 20.25 -10.45
N LYS A 9 -13.33 18.93 -10.28
CA LYS A 9 -12.18 18.14 -9.80
C LYS A 9 -11.01 18.43 -10.74
N GLU A 10 -10.05 19.24 -10.30
CA GLU A 10 -8.73 19.25 -10.92
C GLU A 10 -8.25 17.82 -10.83
N LYS A 11 -8.07 17.15 -11.97
CA LYS A 11 -7.37 15.86 -12.01
C LYS A 11 -6.10 16.01 -11.18
N LEU A 12 -5.83 15.09 -10.25
CA LEU A 12 -4.54 15.02 -9.57
C LEU A 12 -3.46 14.75 -10.62
N PHE A 13 -2.95 15.82 -11.23
CA PHE A 13 -1.84 15.81 -12.15
C PHE A 13 -0.59 16.12 -11.34
N PHE A 14 0.23 15.10 -11.11
CA PHE A 14 1.58 15.33 -10.60
C PHE A 14 2.48 15.79 -11.75
N LYS A 15 3.35 16.76 -11.47
CA LYS A 15 4.23 17.36 -12.47
C LYS A 15 5.40 16.41 -12.78
N PRO A 16 5.95 16.41 -14.00
CA PRO A 16 7.19 15.70 -14.29
C PRO A 16 8.29 16.04 -13.28
N SER A 17 9.01 15.02 -12.81
CA SER A 17 10.08 15.15 -11.82
C SER A 17 11.34 14.48 -12.37
N PRO A 18 12.51 15.12 -12.22
CA PRO A 18 13.79 14.51 -12.57
C PRO A 18 14.20 13.44 -11.55
N LYS A 19 13.64 13.45 -10.34
CA LYS A 19 13.90 12.43 -9.32
C LYS A 19 12.95 11.24 -9.48
N PRO A 20 13.38 10.00 -9.17
CA PRO A 20 12.47 8.88 -9.00
C PRO A 20 11.53 9.15 -7.82
N ARG A 21 10.37 8.49 -7.79
CA ARG A 21 9.34 8.72 -6.77
C ARG A 21 9.06 7.50 -5.92
N ILE A 22 8.67 7.75 -4.69
CA ILE A 22 8.00 6.77 -3.84
C ILE A 22 6.58 7.25 -3.60
N PHE A 23 5.61 6.46 -4.06
CA PHE A 23 4.20 6.71 -3.83
C PHE A 23 3.76 6.04 -2.53
N LEU A 24 3.27 6.81 -1.54
CA LEU A 24 2.62 6.30 -0.35
C LEU A 24 1.12 6.25 -0.58
N MET A 25 0.63 5.07 -0.95
CA MET A 25 -0.77 4.82 -1.26
C MET A 25 -1.55 4.33 -0.04
N LEU A 26 -2.87 4.51 -0.09
CA LEU A 26 -3.80 4.13 0.98
C LEU A 26 -3.51 4.86 2.29
N ALA A 27 -3.04 6.10 2.20
CA ALA A 27 -2.90 6.98 3.35
C ALA A 27 -4.28 7.25 3.99
N THR A 28 -4.28 7.42 5.31
CA THR A 28 -5.51 7.46 6.12
C THR A 28 -6.23 8.81 6.00
N ASP A 29 -7.51 8.78 5.63
CA ASP A 29 -8.43 9.93 5.56
C ASP A 29 -9.78 9.66 6.26
N TYR A 30 -9.82 8.65 7.12
CA TYR A 30 -10.98 8.22 7.92
C TYR A 30 -10.65 8.32 9.42
N PRO A 31 -11.66 8.36 10.32
CA PRO A 31 -11.45 8.71 11.72
C PRO A 31 -10.83 7.57 12.55
N ASN A 32 -9.59 7.20 12.25
CA ASN A 32 -8.77 6.26 13.02
C ASN A 32 -7.39 6.90 13.32
N LEU A 33 -7.18 7.33 14.56
CA LEU A 33 -5.96 8.00 14.99
C LEU A 33 -4.71 7.12 14.87
N GLY A 34 -4.83 5.80 15.13
CA GLY A 34 -3.73 4.86 14.98
C GLY A 34 -3.28 4.72 13.53
N ASP A 35 -4.24 4.74 12.61
CA ASP A 35 -3.96 4.67 11.17
C ASP A 35 -3.40 5.98 10.62
N HIS A 36 -3.80 7.13 11.16
CA HIS A 36 -3.14 8.41 10.87
C HIS A 36 -1.68 8.41 11.35
N ALA A 37 -1.43 7.93 12.57
CA ALA A 37 -0.07 7.80 13.09
C ALA A 37 0.79 6.89 12.20
N LEU A 38 0.25 5.76 11.73
CA LEU A 38 0.94 4.89 10.78
C LEU A 38 1.27 5.61 9.47
N THR A 39 0.34 6.37 8.90
CA THR A 39 0.59 7.17 7.69
C THR A 39 1.75 8.16 7.91
N ILE A 40 1.73 8.90 9.02
CA ILE A 40 2.78 9.86 9.36
C ILE A 40 4.14 9.14 9.50
N SER A 41 4.21 8.07 10.29
CA SER A 41 5.48 7.35 10.51
C SER A 41 6.04 6.72 9.24
N HIS A 42 5.19 6.16 8.35
CA HIS A 42 5.67 5.66 7.07
C HIS A 42 6.21 6.78 6.18
N LYS A 43 5.55 7.95 6.16
CA LYS A 43 6.01 9.10 5.39
C LYS A 43 7.34 9.64 5.92
N GLU A 44 7.47 9.81 7.23
CA GLU A 44 8.72 10.21 7.89
C GLU A 44 9.86 9.25 7.58
N PHE A 45 9.62 7.94 7.73
CA PHE A 45 10.60 6.92 7.35
C PHE A 45 11.11 7.07 5.92
N LEU A 46 10.19 7.25 4.97
CA LEU A 46 10.52 7.38 3.56
C LEU A 46 11.37 8.63 3.32
N LEU A 47 10.99 9.76 3.91
CA LEU A 47 11.72 11.02 3.79
C LEU A 47 13.13 10.95 4.41
N GLU A 48 13.27 10.29 5.56
CA GLU A 48 14.55 10.17 6.28
C GLU A 48 15.52 9.20 5.60
N ASN A 49 15.00 8.14 4.94
CA ASN A 49 15.84 7.05 4.44
C ASN A 49 16.01 7.02 2.92
N PHE A 50 15.20 7.76 2.17
CA PHE A 50 15.18 7.73 0.71
C PHE A 50 15.26 9.15 0.12
N GLY A 51 16.22 9.98 0.56
CA GLY A 51 16.36 11.38 0.12
C GLY A 51 16.60 11.61 -1.38
N ASP A 52 17.00 10.56 -2.11
CA ASP A 52 17.12 10.58 -3.57
C ASP A 52 15.76 10.48 -4.28
N TYR A 53 14.71 10.09 -3.57
CA TYR A 53 13.35 9.97 -4.08
C TYR A 53 12.49 11.16 -3.66
N GLU A 54 11.54 11.52 -4.52
CA GLU A 54 10.41 12.37 -4.15
C GLU A 54 9.29 11.51 -3.55
N VAL A 55 8.85 11.82 -2.33
CA VAL A 55 7.75 11.10 -1.67
C VAL A 55 6.42 11.79 -1.97
N VAL A 56 5.50 11.06 -2.60
CA VAL A 56 4.15 11.53 -2.96
C VAL A 56 3.11 10.69 -2.24
N GLU A 57 2.20 11.34 -1.52
CA GLU A 57 1.18 10.68 -0.70
C GLU A 57 -0.20 10.76 -1.36
N PHE A 58 -0.95 9.66 -1.32
CA PHE A 58 -2.33 9.60 -1.78
C PHE A 58 -3.22 8.90 -0.75
N PHE A 59 -4.33 9.56 -0.43
CA PHE A 59 -5.31 9.05 0.53
C PHE A 59 -6.18 7.93 -0.08
N VAL A 60 -6.85 7.17 0.79
CA VAL A 60 -7.76 6.09 0.37
C VAL A 60 -8.83 6.59 -0.61
N ASN A 61 -9.44 7.76 -0.36
CA ASN A 61 -10.46 8.32 -1.27
C ASN A 61 -9.90 8.78 -2.63
N GLU A 62 -8.60 9.02 -2.74
CA GLU A 62 -7.94 9.50 -3.97
C GLU A 62 -7.42 8.36 -4.84
N THR A 63 -7.41 7.13 -4.32
CA THR A 63 -6.67 6.01 -4.91
C THR A 63 -7.02 5.73 -6.37
N ILE A 64 -8.29 5.75 -6.75
CA ILE A 64 -8.69 5.47 -8.15
C ILE A 64 -8.17 6.57 -9.09
N GLU A 65 -8.28 7.84 -8.68
CA GLU A 65 -7.82 8.97 -9.49
C GLU A 65 -6.29 9.00 -9.57
N ALA A 66 -5.61 8.72 -8.44
CA ALA A 66 -4.17 8.58 -8.37
C ALA A 66 -3.66 7.46 -9.30
N VAL A 67 -4.23 6.26 -9.25
CA VAL A 67 -3.85 5.13 -10.12
C VAL A 67 -4.01 5.48 -11.59
N ASN A 68 -5.12 6.12 -11.97
CA ASN A 68 -5.35 6.52 -13.36
C ASN A 68 -4.32 7.55 -13.85
N SER A 69 -3.97 8.50 -12.99
CA SER A 69 -2.93 9.50 -13.29
C SER A 69 -1.52 8.85 -13.36
N MET A 70 -1.21 7.94 -12.42
CA MET A 70 0.03 7.15 -12.35
C MET A 70 0.30 6.35 -13.62
N LYS A 71 -0.71 5.70 -14.22
CA LYS A 71 -0.52 4.89 -15.44
C LYS A 71 0.16 5.62 -16.60
N GLU A 72 -0.04 6.93 -16.72
CA GLU A 72 0.49 7.71 -17.84
C GLU A 72 1.93 8.19 -17.61
N MET A 73 2.40 8.17 -16.35
CA MET A 73 3.59 8.93 -15.94
C MET A 73 4.56 8.16 -15.05
N ILE A 74 4.15 7.03 -14.47
CA ILE A 74 5.00 6.22 -13.61
C ILE A 74 6.15 5.62 -14.41
N LYS A 75 7.35 5.64 -13.83
CA LYS A 75 8.56 5.07 -14.42
C LYS A 75 8.91 3.76 -13.74
N THR A 76 9.76 2.94 -14.34
CA THR A 76 10.13 1.63 -13.77
C THR A 76 10.94 1.73 -12.48
N GLU A 77 11.68 2.83 -12.31
CA GLU A 77 12.42 3.15 -11.09
C GLU A 77 11.54 3.69 -9.95
N ASP A 78 10.29 4.06 -10.23
CA ASP A 78 9.36 4.49 -9.19
C ASP A 78 8.90 3.30 -8.33
N ILE A 79 8.75 3.54 -7.04
CA ILE A 79 8.32 2.56 -6.04
C ILE A 79 6.92 2.91 -5.56
N ILE A 80 6.07 1.89 -5.44
CA ILE A 80 4.75 2.03 -4.82
C ILE A 80 4.79 1.38 -3.44
N THR A 81 4.46 2.16 -2.42
CA THR A 81 4.30 1.68 -1.05
C THR A 81 2.84 1.72 -0.65
N LEU A 82 2.38 0.71 0.08
CA LEU A 82 1.02 0.64 0.61
C LEU A 82 1.07 0.74 2.13
N LYS A 83 0.32 1.68 2.71
CA LYS A 83 0.25 1.90 4.16
C LYS A 83 -0.04 0.61 4.93
N GLY A 84 0.77 0.36 5.97
CA GLY A 84 0.67 -0.76 6.92
C GLY A 84 -0.60 -0.74 7.78
N GLY A 85 -0.71 -1.68 8.74
CA GLY A 85 -1.84 -1.76 9.66
C GLY A 85 -2.47 -3.15 9.72
N GLY A 86 -3.79 -3.23 9.89
CA GLY A 86 -4.51 -4.50 9.96
C GLY A 86 -5.57 -4.62 8.88
N ASN A 87 -5.18 -4.56 7.60
CA ASN A 87 -6.12 -4.35 6.51
C ASN A 87 -6.01 -5.35 5.33
N ILE A 88 -5.28 -6.47 5.46
CA ILE A 88 -5.40 -7.57 4.49
C ILE A 88 -6.51 -8.51 4.98
N GLY A 89 -7.64 -8.52 4.29
CA GLY A 89 -8.83 -9.24 4.76
C GLY A 89 -10.16 -8.62 4.39
N ILE A 90 -11.22 -9.10 5.04
CA ILE A 90 -12.60 -8.65 4.81
C ILE A 90 -13.02 -7.50 5.74
N GLU A 91 -12.41 -7.36 6.91
CA GLU A 91 -12.79 -6.30 7.87
C GLU A 91 -12.72 -4.90 7.25
N TYR A 92 -11.70 -4.67 6.42
CA TYR A 92 -11.48 -3.43 5.68
C TYR A 92 -11.51 -3.73 4.17
N PHE A 93 -12.65 -4.26 3.71
CA PHE A 93 -12.75 -4.83 2.37
C PHE A 93 -12.55 -3.79 1.25
N ARG A 94 -12.92 -2.54 1.49
CA ARG A 94 -12.68 -1.45 0.54
C ARG A 94 -11.18 -1.27 0.28
N GLU A 95 -10.39 -1.24 1.33
CA GLU A 95 -8.93 -1.12 1.28
C GLU A 95 -8.29 -2.35 0.64
N GLU A 96 -8.82 -3.55 0.87
CA GLU A 96 -8.41 -4.78 0.16
C GLU A 96 -8.69 -4.71 -1.35
N LEU A 97 -9.87 -4.23 -1.74
CA LEU A 97 -10.20 -4.03 -3.15
C LEU A 97 -9.26 -3.01 -3.80
N LEU A 98 -8.99 -1.89 -3.12
CA LEU A 98 -8.06 -0.88 -3.60
C LEU A 98 -6.61 -1.38 -3.67
N ARG A 99 -6.16 -2.17 -2.69
CA ARG A 99 -4.84 -2.83 -2.72
C ARG A 99 -4.70 -3.74 -3.94
N ARG A 100 -5.67 -4.65 -4.15
CA ARG A 100 -5.68 -5.53 -5.32
C ARG A 100 -5.72 -4.73 -6.62
N TYR A 101 -6.47 -3.63 -6.64
CA TYR A 101 -6.51 -2.72 -7.78
C TYR A 101 -5.14 -2.09 -8.07
N ILE A 102 -4.46 -1.52 -7.08
CA ILE A 102 -3.12 -0.95 -7.25
C ILE A 102 -2.15 -2.01 -7.78
N ILE A 103 -2.08 -3.18 -7.13
CA ILE A 103 -1.12 -4.24 -7.50
C ILE A 103 -1.34 -4.72 -8.94
N ASN A 104 -2.60 -4.87 -9.38
CA ASN A 104 -2.87 -5.31 -10.76
C ASN A 104 -2.56 -4.26 -11.83
N ASN A 105 -2.55 -2.97 -11.49
CA ASN A 105 -2.35 -1.90 -12.46
C ASN A 105 -0.87 -1.52 -12.66
N PHE A 106 0.05 -2.00 -11.82
CA PHE A 106 1.48 -1.68 -11.91
C PHE A 106 2.36 -2.95 -11.85
N PRO A 107 2.18 -3.92 -12.76
CA PRO A 107 2.81 -5.24 -12.66
C PRO A 107 4.34 -5.23 -12.73
N GLU A 108 4.94 -4.19 -13.32
CA GLU A 108 6.39 -4.06 -13.51
C GLU A 108 7.06 -3.27 -12.38
N ASN A 109 6.32 -2.40 -11.68
CA ASN A 109 6.85 -1.56 -10.62
C ASN A 109 7.16 -2.36 -9.37
N LYS A 110 8.13 -1.90 -8.57
CA LYS A 110 8.33 -2.43 -7.23
C LYS A 110 7.17 -1.98 -6.34
N ILE A 111 6.49 -2.94 -5.72
CA ILE A 111 5.42 -2.68 -4.76
C ILE A 111 5.79 -3.24 -3.40
N VAL A 112 5.70 -2.40 -2.37
CA VAL A 112 6.03 -2.73 -0.99
C VAL A 112 4.82 -2.52 -0.11
N LEU A 113 4.39 -3.58 0.58
CA LEU A 113 3.39 -3.49 1.63
C LEU A 113 4.13 -3.31 2.94
N PHE A 114 3.95 -2.15 3.57
CA PHE A 114 4.33 -1.93 4.97
C PHE A 114 3.62 -2.95 5.88
N PRO A 115 4.09 -3.16 7.12
CA PRO A 115 3.68 -4.29 7.95
C PRO A 115 2.18 -4.43 8.10
N GLN A 116 1.64 -5.58 7.70
CA GLN A 116 0.20 -5.90 7.78
C GLN A 116 -0.10 -7.03 8.75
N THR A 117 -1.30 -6.99 9.33
CA THR A 117 -2.04 -8.18 9.77
C THR A 117 -2.90 -8.72 8.62
N VAL A 118 -2.93 -10.04 8.46
CA VAL A 118 -3.70 -10.79 7.47
C VAL A 118 -4.77 -11.60 8.20
N PHE A 119 -6.04 -11.42 7.83
CA PHE A 119 -7.13 -12.18 8.41
C PHE A 119 -8.30 -12.36 7.43
N PHE A 120 -8.66 -13.62 7.18
CA PHE A 120 -9.87 -14.00 6.46
C PHE A 120 -10.67 -14.95 7.36
N PRO A 121 -11.97 -14.68 7.59
CA PRO A 121 -12.80 -15.59 8.39
C PRO A 121 -13.08 -16.89 7.62
N GLU A 122 -13.30 -18.01 8.30
CA GLU A 122 -13.66 -19.30 7.70
C GLU A 122 -15.12 -19.34 7.22
N THR A 123 -15.48 -18.38 6.37
CA THR A 123 -16.78 -18.27 5.71
C THR A 123 -16.59 -18.46 4.21
N GLN A 124 -17.68 -18.73 3.47
CA GLN A 124 -17.61 -18.82 2.01
C GLN A 124 -17.03 -17.54 1.38
N LEU A 125 -17.41 -16.37 1.90
CA LEU A 125 -16.86 -15.08 1.45
C LEU A 125 -15.37 -14.95 1.81
N GLY A 126 -14.98 -15.30 3.04
CA GLY A 126 -13.59 -15.29 3.51
C GLY A 126 -12.66 -16.12 2.65
N ILE A 127 -13.03 -17.38 2.42
CA ILE A 127 -12.25 -18.31 1.59
C ILE A 127 -12.14 -17.78 0.16
N ARG A 128 -13.24 -17.24 -0.40
CA ARG A 128 -13.22 -16.65 -1.75
C ARG A 128 -12.27 -15.46 -1.84
N GLU A 129 -12.40 -14.49 -0.93
CA GLU A 129 -11.61 -13.26 -0.99
C GLU A 129 -10.15 -13.48 -0.60
N GLU A 130 -9.87 -14.46 0.26
CA GLU A 130 -8.50 -14.93 0.51
C GLU A 130 -7.88 -15.43 -0.80
N ASN A 131 -8.55 -16.34 -1.50
CA ASN A 131 -8.05 -16.89 -2.76
C ASN A 131 -7.81 -15.80 -3.82
N GLU A 132 -8.71 -14.83 -3.95
CA GLU A 132 -8.53 -13.71 -4.87
C GLU A 132 -7.33 -12.82 -4.48
N THR A 133 -7.15 -12.56 -3.19
CA THR A 133 -6.01 -11.78 -2.68
C THR A 133 -4.69 -12.51 -2.95
N MET A 134 -4.61 -13.81 -2.64
CA MET A 134 -3.41 -14.62 -2.86
C MET A 134 -3.08 -14.75 -4.35
N LYS A 135 -4.10 -14.85 -5.22
CA LYS A 135 -3.91 -14.87 -6.68
C LYS A 135 -3.26 -13.58 -7.19
N VAL A 136 -3.71 -12.42 -6.72
CA VAL A 136 -3.10 -11.13 -7.06
C VAL A 136 -1.65 -11.06 -6.57
N PHE A 137 -1.40 -11.46 -5.32
CA PHE A 137 -0.05 -11.43 -4.75
C PHE A 137 0.91 -12.36 -5.48
N LYS A 138 0.48 -13.59 -5.85
CA LYS A 138 1.30 -14.56 -6.59
C LYS A 138 1.72 -14.07 -7.97
N LYS A 139 0.81 -13.39 -8.67
CA LYS A 139 1.01 -12.92 -10.04
C LYS A 139 2.09 -11.82 -10.12
N HIS A 140 2.23 -11.02 -9.07
CA HIS A 140 3.12 -9.87 -9.07
C HIS A 140 4.56 -10.27 -8.69
N LYS A 141 5.52 -10.11 -9.62
CA LYS A 141 6.91 -10.57 -9.43
C LYS A 141 7.71 -9.67 -8.48
N ASN A 142 7.43 -8.37 -8.48
CA ASN A 142 8.15 -7.35 -7.71
C ASN A 142 7.38 -6.90 -6.46
N LEU A 143 6.60 -7.80 -5.86
CA LEU A 143 5.85 -7.54 -4.64
C LEU A 143 6.67 -7.96 -3.41
N ARG A 144 6.85 -7.05 -2.45
CA ARG A 144 7.44 -7.31 -1.13
C ARG A 144 6.38 -7.07 -0.07
N ILE A 145 6.19 -8.04 0.84
CA ILE A 145 5.16 -7.95 1.88
C ILE A 145 5.81 -8.07 3.24
N PHE A 146 5.60 -7.05 4.07
CA PHE A 146 5.92 -7.12 5.49
C PHE A 146 4.67 -7.51 6.27
N VAL A 147 4.83 -8.41 7.23
CA VAL A 147 3.78 -8.78 8.18
C VAL A 147 4.28 -8.58 9.60
N ARG A 148 3.37 -8.26 10.52
CA ARG A 148 3.72 -7.85 11.89
C ARG A 148 3.48 -8.92 12.95
N ASP A 149 2.89 -10.05 12.56
CA ASP A 149 2.60 -11.16 13.45
C ASP A 149 2.79 -12.51 12.75
N GLU A 150 3.12 -13.54 13.53
CA GLU A 150 3.43 -14.88 13.03
C GLU A 150 2.22 -15.53 12.34
N LYS A 151 1.00 -15.27 12.83
CA LYS A 151 -0.22 -15.78 12.21
C LYS A 151 -0.34 -15.30 10.77
N SER A 152 -0.14 -14.00 10.55
CA SER A 152 -0.16 -13.39 9.22
C SER A 152 0.95 -13.93 8.32
N TYR A 153 2.15 -14.12 8.86
CA TYR A 153 3.26 -14.74 8.15
C TYR A 153 2.91 -16.16 7.69
N ASN A 154 2.38 -16.98 8.60
CA ASN A 154 2.01 -18.37 8.32
C ASN A 154 0.90 -18.47 7.28
N ILE A 155 -0.11 -17.60 7.31
CA ILE A 155 -1.16 -17.54 6.27
C ILE A 155 -0.51 -17.34 4.89
N LEU A 156 0.32 -16.31 4.73
CA LEU A 156 0.98 -16.04 3.45
C LEU A 156 1.93 -17.16 3.02
N LYS A 157 2.61 -17.83 3.96
CA LYS A 157 3.49 -18.96 3.68
C LYS A 157 2.74 -20.21 3.25
N THR A 158 1.61 -20.53 3.87
CA THR A 158 0.73 -21.64 3.45
C THR A 158 0.27 -21.47 2.00
N HIS A 159 0.07 -20.22 1.56
CA HIS A 159 -0.24 -19.90 0.18
C HIS A 159 0.99 -19.82 -0.73
N SER A 160 2.20 -20.13 -0.27
CA SER A 160 3.43 -20.01 -1.07
C SER A 160 3.67 -18.60 -1.63
N ILE A 161 3.28 -17.57 -0.88
CA ILE A 161 3.56 -16.18 -1.26
C ILE A 161 5.06 -15.91 -1.11
N ARG A 162 5.64 -15.34 -2.17
CA ARG A 162 7.07 -15.00 -2.24
C ARG A 162 7.35 -13.68 -1.53
N ASN A 163 8.61 -13.44 -1.16
CA ASN A 163 9.10 -12.16 -0.64
C ASN A 163 8.35 -11.62 0.59
N VAL A 164 7.89 -12.53 1.46
CA VAL A 164 7.26 -12.20 2.74
C VAL A 164 8.31 -12.16 3.85
N SER A 165 8.29 -11.12 4.66
CA SER A 165 9.17 -10.97 5.82
C SER A 165 8.37 -10.59 7.07
N LEU A 166 8.61 -11.32 8.16
CA LEU A 166 8.09 -10.99 9.48
C LEU A 166 8.94 -9.87 10.08
N VAL A 167 8.29 -8.84 10.62
CA VAL A 167 8.95 -7.72 11.27
C VAL A 167 8.28 -7.42 12.63
N PRO A 168 9.03 -6.96 13.63
CA PRO A 168 8.46 -6.62 14.94
C PRO A 168 7.53 -5.39 14.85
N VAL A 169 6.48 -5.39 15.68
CA VAL A 169 5.36 -4.41 15.67
C VAL A 169 5.76 -3.00 16.16
N SER A 170 7.01 -2.75 16.54
CA SER A 170 7.38 -1.47 17.14
C SER A 170 7.62 -0.38 16.10
N TYR A 171 6.83 0.70 16.22
CA TYR A 171 6.93 1.99 15.51
C TYR A 171 8.37 2.58 15.44
N THR A 172 9.26 2.13 16.33
CA THR A 172 10.66 2.56 16.46
C THR A 172 11.66 1.77 15.59
N HIS A 173 11.22 0.75 14.83
CA HIS A 173 12.13 -0.16 14.11
C HIS A 173 12.16 0.08 12.60
N LEU A 174 11.91 1.31 12.18
CA LEU A 174 11.90 1.66 10.77
C LEU A 174 13.27 1.37 10.09
N ASP A 175 14.36 1.34 10.86
CA ASP A 175 15.69 0.92 10.42
C ASP A 175 15.80 -0.54 9.93
N VAL A 176 14.93 -1.45 10.38
CA VAL A 176 14.92 -2.85 9.91
C VAL A 176 14.45 -2.93 8.45
N TYR A 177 13.56 -2.02 8.01
CA TYR A 177 13.07 -1.99 6.63
C TYR A 177 14.15 -1.60 5.62
N LYS A 178 15.11 -0.75 6.03
CA LYS A 178 16.17 -0.25 5.15
C LYS A 178 16.98 -1.39 4.52
N ARG A 179 17.36 -2.41 5.30
CA ARG A 179 18.14 -3.56 4.78
C ARG A 179 17.35 -4.50 3.87
N GLN A 180 16.02 -4.37 3.83
CA GLN A 180 15.14 -5.25 3.05
C GLN A 180 14.50 -4.55 1.85
N LEU A 181 14.66 -3.22 1.77
CA LEU A 181 14.21 -2.35 0.68
C LEU A 181 15.31 -2.01 -0.32
N ILE A 182 16.58 -2.05 0.10
CA ILE A 182 17.77 -1.98 -0.76
C ILE A 182 18.11 -3.40 -1.22
#